data_AF-A0AAW4KS76-F1
#
_entry.id   AF-A0AAW4KS76-F1
#
_cell.length_a   1.000
_cell.length_b   1.000
_cell.length_c   1.000
_cell.angle_alpha   90.00
_cell.angle_beta   90.00
_cell.angle_gamma   90.00
#
_symmetry.space_group_name_H-M   'P 1'
#
loop_
_entity.id
_entity.type
_entity.pdbx_description
1 polymer ?
#
loop_
_entity_poly.entity_id
_entity_poly.type
_entity_poly.pdbx_seq_one_letter_code
_entity_poly.pdbx_strand_id
1 'polypeptide(L)'
;TMIMGFSFSGSGQNAALAFTTLKDWSERGSDDSAASIADRANMAFSELKDAIAYAVLPPPVDGLGTSSGFEFRLQDRGGVGHAGLMA
;
A
#
# COMPACT_ATOMS: atom_id res chain seq x y z
N THR A 1 -2.03 -13.84 -6.47
CA THR A 1 -3.38 -14.10 -5.89
C THR A 1 -4.08 -12.79 -5.65
N MET A 2 -5.40 -12.68 -5.84
CA MET A 2 -6.15 -11.45 -5.61
C MET A 2 -7.33 -11.70 -4.65
N ILE A 3 -7.61 -10.75 -3.79
CA ILE A 3 -8.76 -10.71 -2.88
C ILE A 3 -9.59 -9.49 -3.27
N MET A 4 -10.85 -9.72 -3.62
CA MET A 4 -11.83 -8.66 -3.92
C MET A 4 -12.58 -8.29 -2.64
N GLY A 5 -12.93 -7.02 -2.49
CA GLY A 5 -13.72 -6.54 -1.36
C GLY A 5 -12.91 -6.10 -0.14
N PHE A 6 -11.57 -6.18 -0.18
CA PHE A 6 -10.68 -5.93 0.95
C PHE A 6 -9.39 -5.23 0.52
N SER A 7 -8.90 -4.30 1.35
CA SER A 7 -7.57 -3.70 1.31
C SER A 7 -7.13 -3.34 2.74
N PHE A 8 -5.86 -2.96 2.94
CA PHE A 8 -5.41 -2.46 4.24
C PHE A 8 -6.07 -1.15 4.69
N SER A 9 -6.76 -0.45 3.78
CA SER A 9 -7.53 0.76 4.09
C SER A 9 -8.99 0.47 4.46
N GLY A 10 -9.45 -0.78 4.33
CA GLY A 10 -10.80 -1.20 4.69
C GLY A 10 -11.42 -2.21 3.71
N SER A 11 -12.68 -2.56 3.98
CA SER A 11 -13.47 -3.50 3.18
C SER A 11 -14.60 -2.77 2.45
N GLY A 12 -14.83 -3.14 1.19
CA GLY A 12 -15.85 -2.53 0.34
C GLY A 12 -15.74 -3.02 -1.11
N GLN A 13 -16.82 -2.92 -1.88
CA GLN A 13 -16.83 -3.39 -3.28
C GLN A 13 -15.80 -2.67 -4.18
N ASN A 14 -15.36 -1.48 -3.78
CA ASN A 14 -14.33 -0.68 -4.45
C ASN A 14 -12.89 -0.97 -3.97
N ALA A 15 -12.68 -1.99 -3.13
CA ALA A 15 -11.37 -2.35 -2.59
C ALA A 15 -10.89 -3.70 -3.12
N ALA A 16 -9.59 -3.83 -3.35
CA ALA A 16 -8.94 -5.10 -3.68
C ALA A 16 -7.49 -5.13 -3.17
N LEU A 17 -6.99 -6.35 -2.96
CA LEU A 17 -5.61 -6.62 -2.57
C LEU A 17 -5.04 -7.70 -3.48
N ALA A 18 -3.83 -7.48 -4.01
CA ALA A 18 -3.10 -8.46 -4.80
C ALA A 18 -1.80 -8.85 -4.10
N PHE A 19 -1.58 -10.16 -3.96
CA PHE A 19 -0.31 -10.73 -3.56
C PHE A 19 0.48 -11.12 -4.80
N THR A 20 1.62 -10.44 -4.97
CA THR A 20 2.54 -10.64 -6.10
C THR A 20 3.78 -11.37 -5.62
N THR A 21 3.90 -12.64 -6.01
CA THR A 21 5.13 -13.41 -5.83
C THR A 21 6.10 -13.05 -6.94
N LEU A 22 7.27 -12.54 -6.57
CA LEU A 22 8.34 -12.24 -7.52
C LEU A 22 9.10 -13.54 -7.89
N LYS A 23 9.71 -13.57 -9.08
CA LYS A 23 10.54 -14.69 -9.55
C LYS A 23 11.71 -14.99 -8.63
N ASP A 24 12.40 -16.12 -8.77
CA ASP A 24 13.62 -16.35 -7.99
C ASP A 24 14.67 -15.24 -8.24
N TRP A 25 15.53 -14.97 -7.25
CA TRP A 25 16.59 -13.97 -7.38
C TRP A 25 17.55 -14.25 -8.55
N SER A 26 17.79 -15.52 -8.88
CA SER A 26 18.63 -15.91 -10.01
C SER A 26 18.06 -15.53 -11.38
N GLU A 27 16.76 -15.24 -11.46
CA GLU A 27 16.06 -14.84 -12.68
C GLU A 27 15.82 -13.33 -12.78
N ARG A 28 16.33 -12.54 -11.82
CA ARG A 28 16.14 -11.09 -11.74
C ARG A 28 17.41 -10.34 -12.12
N GLY A 29 17.24 -9.16 -12.73
CA GLY A 29 18.38 -8.26 -12.97
C GLY A 29 18.93 -7.68 -11.67
N SER A 30 20.13 -7.09 -11.72
CA SER A 30 20.75 -6.41 -10.58
C SER A 30 19.87 -5.29 -10.01
N ASP A 31 19.02 -4.69 -10.85
CA ASP A 31 18.16 -3.56 -10.51
C ASP A 31 16.72 -3.98 -10.16
N ASP A 32 16.48 -5.29 -9.98
CA ASP A 32 15.17 -5.89 -9.72
C ASP A 32 15.01 -6.37 -8.27
N SER A 33 15.44 -5.52 -7.34
CA SER A 33 15.05 -5.63 -5.94
C SER A 33 13.52 -5.47 -5.78
N ALA A 34 12.95 -6.01 -4.70
CA ALA A 34 11.53 -5.83 -4.43
C ALA A 34 11.15 -4.33 -4.28
N ALA A 35 12.04 -3.52 -3.71
CA ALA A 35 11.86 -2.08 -3.56
C ALA A 35 11.84 -1.36 -4.91
N SER A 36 12.84 -1.59 -5.76
CA SER A 36 12.90 -0.97 -7.08
C SER A 36 11.73 -1.38 -7.99
N ILE A 37 11.25 -2.63 -7.87
CA ILE A 37 10.03 -3.08 -8.55
C ILE A 37 8.80 -2.34 -8.01
N ALA A 38 8.65 -2.20 -6.69
CA ALA A 38 7.54 -1.48 -6.08
C ALA A 38 7.54 0.00 -6.47
N ASP A 39 8.70 0.66 -6.51
CA ASP A 39 8.84 2.05 -6.92
C ASP A 39 8.38 2.26 -8.37
N ARG A 40 8.83 1.38 -9.29
CA ARG A 40 8.38 1.42 -10.70
C ARG A 40 6.88 1.16 -10.83
N ALA A 41 6.34 0.23 -10.04
CA ALA A 41 4.90 -0.03 -10.02
C ALA A 41 4.12 1.20 -9.52
N ASN A 42 4.59 1.85 -8.45
CA ASN A 42 3.97 3.06 -7.90
C ASN A 42 4.04 4.25 -8.87
N MET A 43 5.13 4.40 -9.62
CA MET A 43 5.19 5.39 -10.70
C MET A 43 4.12 5.12 -11.76
N ALA A 44 3.96 3.87 -12.20
CA ALA A 44 2.90 3.51 -13.15
C ALA A 44 1.49 3.71 -12.56
N PHE A 45 1.27 3.37 -11.29
CA PHE A 45 -0.03 3.55 -10.63
C PHE A 45 -0.41 5.01 -10.44
N SER A 46 0.57 5.92 -10.36
CA SER A 46 0.29 7.36 -10.28
C SER A 46 -0.44 7.92 -11.50
N GLU A 47 -0.40 7.21 -12.62
CA GLU A 47 -1.11 7.59 -13.86
C GLU A 47 -2.59 7.17 -13.86
N LEU A 48 -3.03 6.36 -12.89
CA LEU A 48 -4.43 5.95 -12.74
C LEU A 48 -5.30 7.15 -12.35
N LYS A 49 -6.35 7.42 -13.14
CA LYS A 49 -7.26 8.54 -12.91
C LYS A 49 -8.44 8.19 -12.00
N ASP A 50 -8.92 6.96 -12.11
CA ASP A 50 -10.17 6.51 -11.50
C ASP A 50 -9.96 5.56 -10.30
N ALA A 51 -8.70 5.35 -9.90
CA ALA A 51 -8.34 4.45 -8.82
C ALA A 51 -7.06 4.92 -8.12
N ILE A 52 -6.95 4.58 -6.83
CA ILE A 52 -5.71 4.72 -6.09
C ILE A 52 -5.14 3.31 -5.90
N ALA A 53 -3.91 3.10 -6.34
CA ALA A 53 -3.18 1.85 -6.15
C ALA A 53 -1.76 2.13 -5.67
N TYR A 54 -1.28 1.30 -4.75
CA TYR A 54 0.07 1.37 -4.24
C TYR A 54 0.61 -0.04 -3.97
N ALA A 55 1.84 -0.28 -4.40
CA ALA A 55 2.64 -1.42 -4.02
C ALA A 55 3.34 -1.09 -2.69
N VAL A 56 3.10 -1.93 -1.68
CA VAL A 56 3.74 -1.83 -0.37
C VAL A 56 4.53 -3.10 -0.09
N LEU A 57 5.68 -2.93 0.56
CA LEU A 57 6.48 -4.04 1.04
C LEU A 57 6.09 -4.39 2.48
N PRO A 58 5.99 -5.68 2.83
CA PRO A 58 5.79 -6.08 4.22
C PRO A 58 6.96 -5.61 5.10
N PRO A 59 6.74 -5.43 6.40
CA PRO A 59 7.83 -5.17 7.33
C PRO A 59 8.81 -6.37 7.37
N PRO A 60 10.09 -6.14 7.72
CA PRO A 60 11.09 -7.20 7.81
C PRO A 60 10.85 -8.17 8.98
N VAL A 61 10.00 -7.80 9.94
CA VAL A 61 9.58 -8.65 11.05
C VAL A 61 8.09 -8.90 10.95
N ASP A 62 7.72 -10.16 10.82
CA ASP A 62 6.33 -10.60 10.76
C ASP A 62 5.57 -10.20 12.03
N GLY A 63 4.32 -9.75 11.87
CA GLY A 63 3.44 -9.38 12.98
C GLY A 63 3.57 -7.95 13.49
N LEU A 64 4.53 -7.16 13.00
CA LEU A 64 4.67 -5.73 13.38
C LEU A 64 3.78 -4.77 12.57
N GLY A 65 3.07 -5.26 11.56
CA GLY A 65 2.16 -4.46 10.76
C GLY A 65 2.01 -4.98 9.34
N THR A 66 1.30 -4.23 8.51
CA THR A 66 1.00 -4.57 7.11
C THR A 66 1.81 -3.74 6.11
N SER A 67 2.53 -2.71 6.57
CA SER A 67 3.41 -1.87 5.77
C SER A 67 4.67 -1.48 6.57
N SER A 68 5.76 -1.20 5.85
CA SER A 68 6.97 -0.61 6.44
C SER A 68 6.84 0.91 6.57
N GLY A 69 7.44 1.51 7.61
CA GLY A 69 7.44 2.95 7.83
C GLY A 69 6.90 3.34 9.20
N PHE A 70 6.00 4.33 9.25
CA PHE A 70 5.33 4.78 10.46
C PHE A 70 3.80 4.79 10.26
N GLU A 71 3.05 4.48 11.32
CA GLU A 71 1.60 4.67 11.37
C GLU A 71 1.27 5.67 12.49
N PHE A 72 0.32 6.56 12.22
CA PHE A 72 -0.22 7.46 13.24
C PHE A 72 -1.73 7.65 13.08
N ARG A 73 -2.37 8.09 14.16
CA ARG A 73 -3.79 8.45 14.16
C ARG A 73 -3.92 9.94 14.48
N LEU A 74 -4.51 10.68 13.54
CA LEU A 74 -4.86 12.08 13.77
C LEU A 74 -6.17 12.15 14.59
N GLN A 75 -6.17 12.95 15.66
CA GLN A 75 -7.31 13.08 16.57
C GLN A 75 -7.73 14.55 16.71
N ASP A 76 -9.01 14.82 16.50
CA ASP A 76 -9.63 16.08 16.89
C ASP A 76 -9.87 16.09 18.42
N ARG A 77 -9.08 16.89 19.13
CA ARG A 77 -9.22 17.10 20.58
C ARG A 77 -10.00 18.38 20.94
N GLY A 78 -10.16 19.29 19.98
CA GLY A 78 -10.81 20.59 20.17
C GLY A 78 -12.29 20.59 19.79
N GLY A 79 -12.77 19.54 19.14
CA GLY A 79 -14.16 19.44 18.67
C GLY A 79 -14.42 20.35 17.45
N VAL A 80 -13.41 20.61 16.62
CA VAL A 80 -13.54 21.41 15.39
C VAL A 80 -14.33 20.70 14.29
N GLY A 81 -14.58 19.40 14.45
CA GLY A 81 -15.40 18.59 13.55
C GLY A 81 -14.62 18.00 12.38
N HIS A 82 -15.23 17.05 11.66
CA HIS A 82 -14.55 16.27 10.61
C HIS A 82 -13.94 17.15 9.51
N ALA A 83 -14.65 18.18 9.05
CA ALA A 83 -14.12 19.11 8.05
C ALA A 83 -12.87 19.83 8.57
N GLY A 84 -12.86 20.24 9.84
CA GLY A 84 -11.68 20.87 10.45
C GLY A 84 -10.53 19.89 10.72
N LEU A 85 -10.83 18.60 10.90
CA LEU A 85 -9.83 17.54 11.03
C LEU A 85 -9.16 17.16 9.70
N MET A 86 -9.89 17.31 8.59
CA MET A 86 -9.45 16.94 7.24
C MET A 86 -8.87 18.11 6.43
N ALA A 87 -8.99 19.34 6.94
CA ALA A 87 -8.52 20.57 6.30
C ALA A 87 -7.01 20.79 6.47
#